data_AF-A0A2A5JJG8-F1
#
_entry.id   AF-A0A2A5JJG8-F1
#
_cell.length_a   1.000
_cell.length_b   1.000
_cell.length_c   1.000
_cell.angle_alpha   90.00
_cell.angle_beta   90.00
_cell.angle_gamma   90.00
#
_symmetry.space_group_name_H-M   'P 1'
#
loop_
_entity.id
_entity.type
_entity.pdbx_description
1 polymer ?
#
loop_
_entity_poly.entity_id
_entity_poly.type
_entity_poly.pdbx_seq_one_letter_code
_entity_poly.pdbx_strand_id
1 'polypeptide(L)'
;MDSPILEALPAIHVTIIGVIAAFFSAFAIYAYQKVNDAKEKLDSVLKRSQSITAPTSFRFGGSNRFVTSEGKLAWDTEGKQLLHNASSCYSYLDHEEKYGIKRSGFEREPEPALVLSLCDDLFLLLSTIFTTYPFWNNGQINVQGQTENVSKLCNQQFDDSRIKEMQRITGFLCWIWNGNNKSIIRLAQKGMMYEQDKKLSEQKELFEKQCAQMPIDDAEKERIWAQFHLPHINSVTNYEALFIEYFEKAKVVEREVIPVVSQTLTSFTTYNQTFKVKETTLRVINLIVFNLLSGVILPLILLNLSIGLDVDWSSFWVSFFEYFLLLLTMAPYIWVCRYLYQKVKSLDFA
;
A
#
# COMPACT_ATOMS: atom_id res chain seq x y z
N MET A 1 -29.16 62.72 -11.06
CA MET A 1 -28.44 62.01 -9.99
C MET A 1 -27.61 60.97 -10.68
N ASP A 2 -26.30 61.21 -10.79
CA ASP A 2 -25.37 60.22 -11.30
C ASP A 2 -25.15 59.21 -10.17
N SER A 3 -25.54 57.96 -10.41
CA SER A 3 -25.48 56.90 -9.40
C SER A 3 -24.07 56.30 -9.36
N PRO A 4 -23.31 56.54 -8.28
CA PRO A 4 -21.92 56.06 -8.18
C PRO A 4 -21.85 54.53 -8.17
N ILE A 5 -22.89 53.89 -7.61
CA ILE A 5 -23.00 52.42 -7.55
C ILE A 5 -23.21 51.85 -8.95
N LEU A 6 -24.17 52.39 -9.72
CA LEU A 6 -24.50 51.88 -11.05
C LEU A 6 -23.37 52.14 -12.06
N GLU A 7 -22.64 53.25 -11.93
CA GLU A 7 -21.51 53.57 -12.79
C GLU A 7 -20.28 52.69 -12.51
N ALA A 8 -20.01 52.38 -11.24
CA ALA A 8 -18.85 51.58 -10.85
C ALA A 8 -19.04 50.06 -11.04
N LEU A 9 -20.29 49.57 -11.01
CA LEU A 9 -20.65 48.14 -11.05
C LEU A 9 -19.98 47.34 -12.19
N PRO A 10 -19.97 47.81 -13.46
CA PRO A 10 -19.34 47.07 -14.55
C PRO A 10 -17.82 46.88 -14.35
N ALA A 11 -17.11 47.94 -13.95
CA ALA A 11 -15.67 47.89 -13.73
C ALA A 11 -15.30 46.98 -12.55
N ILE A 12 -16.12 47.01 -11.49
CA ILE A 12 -15.98 46.13 -10.32
C ILE A 12 -16.15 44.66 -10.73
N HIS A 13 -17.18 44.33 -11.52
CA HIS A 13 -17.40 42.95 -11.97
C HIS A 13 -16.22 42.41 -12.78
N VAL A 14 -15.71 43.19 -13.74
CA VAL A 14 -14.55 42.79 -14.55
C VAL A 14 -13.33 42.55 -13.66
N THR A 15 -13.13 43.40 -12.65
CA THR A 15 -11.99 43.29 -11.73
C THR A 15 -12.10 42.05 -10.84
N ILE A 16 -13.28 41.79 -10.25
CA ILE A 16 -13.52 40.62 -9.39
C ILE A 16 -13.33 39.33 -10.20
N ILE A 17 -13.92 39.25 -11.40
CA ILE A 17 -13.76 38.10 -12.30
C ILE A 17 -12.28 37.92 -12.65
N GLY A 18 -11.57 39.01 -12.99
CA GLY A 18 -10.15 38.98 -13.32
C GLY A 18 -9.27 38.47 -12.18
N VAL A 19 -9.47 38.94 -10.95
CA VAL A 19 -8.71 38.52 -9.77
C VAL A 19 -8.99 37.05 -9.43
N ILE A 20 -10.26 36.65 -9.41
CA ILE A 20 -10.65 35.26 -9.16
C ILE A 20 -10.06 34.35 -10.24
N ALA A 21 -10.23 34.70 -11.52
CA ALA A 21 -9.68 33.94 -12.63
C ALA A 21 -8.16 33.82 -12.52
N ALA A 22 -7.42 34.92 -12.33
CA ALA A 22 -5.97 34.90 -12.23
C ALA A 22 -5.48 34.01 -11.08
N PHE A 23 -6.10 34.11 -9.90
CA PHE A 23 -5.71 33.29 -8.76
C PHE A 23 -6.00 31.80 -8.97
N PHE A 24 -7.22 31.46 -9.40
CA PHE A 24 -7.59 30.07 -9.64
C PHE A 24 -6.78 29.47 -10.79
N SER A 25 -6.54 30.23 -11.87
CA SER A 25 -5.75 29.76 -13.01
C SER A 25 -4.27 29.57 -12.69
N ALA A 26 -3.65 30.47 -11.92
CA ALA A 26 -2.22 30.41 -11.67
C ALA A 26 -1.84 29.51 -10.49
N PHE A 27 -2.52 29.65 -9.35
CA PHE A 27 -2.14 28.92 -8.14
C PHE A 27 -2.95 27.64 -7.97
N ALA A 28 -4.28 27.72 -8.04
CA ALA A 28 -5.12 26.57 -7.76
C ALA A 28 -4.92 25.47 -8.81
N ILE A 29 -4.96 25.80 -10.11
CA ILE A 29 -4.72 24.81 -11.17
C ILE A 29 -3.31 24.22 -11.07
N TYR A 30 -2.26 25.05 -10.99
CA TYR A 30 -0.88 24.55 -10.97
C TYR A 30 -0.58 23.70 -9.73
N ALA A 31 -0.90 24.18 -8.53
CA ALA A 31 -0.58 23.48 -7.31
C ALA A 31 -1.45 22.22 -7.14
N TYR A 32 -2.73 22.28 -7.51
CA TYR A 32 -3.63 21.12 -7.53
C TYR A 32 -3.15 20.07 -8.53
N GLN A 33 -2.82 20.47 -9.76
CA GLN A 33 -2.27 19.56 -10.77
C GLN A 33 -0.99 18.90 -10.27
N LYS A 34 -0.03 19.67 -9.73
CA LYS A 34 1.23 19.09 -9.25
C LYS A 34 1.07 18.09 -8.12
N VAL A 35 0.17 18.35 -7.16
CA VAL A 35 -0.11 17.40 -6.07
C VAL A 35 -0.85 16.17 -6.61
N ASN A 36 -1.83 16.36 -7.50
CA ASN A 36 -2.60 15.26 -8.07
C ASN A 36 -1.75 14.38 -8.99
N ASP A 37 -0.93 14.96 -9.87
CA ASP A 37 0.03 14.24 -10.72
C ASP A 37 1.00 13.41 -9.86
N ALA A 38 1.47 13.96 -8.73
CA ALA A 38 2.35 13.24 -7.83
C ALA A 38 1.63 12.09 -7.11
N LYS A 39 0.37 12.28 -6.74
CA LYS A 39 -0.47 11.23 -6.14
C LYS A 39 -0.78 10.12 -7.14
N GLU A 40 -1.21 10.45 -8.35
CA GLU A 40 -1.46 9.47 -9.42
C GLU A 40 -0.19 8.69 -9.77
N LYS A 41 0.97 9.37 -9.79
CA LYS A 41 2.26 8.71 -9.97
C LYS A 41 2.56 7.75 -8.82
N LEU A 42 2.35 8.15 -7.56
CA LEU A 42 2.52 7.28 -6.40
C LEU A 42 1.60 6.06 -6.50
N ASP A 43 0.31 6.25 -6.74
CA ASP A 43 -0.67 5.16 -6.85
C ASP A 43 -0.32 4.19 -7.99
N SER A 44 0.14 4.71 -9.14
CA SER A 44 0.59 3.89 -10.27
C SER A 44 1.83 3.05 -9.91
N VAL A 45 2.77 3.62 -9.15
CA VAL A 45 3.98 2.94 -8.69
C VAL A 45 3.62 1.89 -7.65
N LEU A 46 2.73 2.18 -6.70
CA LEU A 46 2.27 1.21 -5.70
C LEU A 46 1.58 0.02 -6.38
N LYS A 47 0.68 0.27 -7.34
CA LYS A 47 0.01 -0.78 -8.11
C LYS A 47 0.99 -1.64 -8.91
N ARG A 48 1.97 -1.03 -9.57
CA ARG A 48 3.03 -1.76 -10.28
C ARG A 48 3.92 -2.56 -9.32
N SER A 49 4.21 -2.00 -8.15
CA SER A 49 5.02 -2.66 -7.12
C SER A 49 4.30 -3.91 -6.61
N GLN A 50 2.99 -3.83 -6.39
CA GLN A 50 2.16 -4.98 -6.03
C GLN A 50 2.23 -6.09 -7.07
N SER A 51 2.13 -5.77 -8.37
CA SER A 51 2.15 -6.79 -9.42
C SER A 51 3.52 -7.48 -9.57
N ILE A 52 4.62 -6.73 -9.41
CA ILE A 52 5.98 -7.29 -9.52
C ILE A 52 6.31 -8.20 -8.32
N THR A 53 5.83 -7.83 -7.15
CA THR A 53 6.20 -8.47 -5.88
C THR A 53 5.26 -9.61 -5.47
N ALA A 54 4.12 -9.77 -6.15
CA ALA A 54 3.20 -10.87 -5.91
C ALA A 54 3.87 -12.24 -6.19
N PRO A 55 3.98 -13.12 -5.20
CA PRO A 55 4.44 -14.51 -5.38
C PRO A 55 3.60 -15.30 -6.40
N THR A 56 4.19 -16.27 -7.07
CA THR A 56 3.46 -17.18 -7.98
C THR A 56 2.60 -18.18 -7.23
N SER A 57 3.02 -18.54 -6.02
CA SER A 57 2.41 -19.55 -5.18
C SER A 57 2.21 -19.02 -3.77
N PHE A 58 1.15 -19.47 -3.11
CA PHE A 58 0.83 -19.06 -1.74
C PHE A 58 0.45 -20.30 -0.94
N ARG A 59 0.82 -20.32 0.34
CA ARG A 59 0.27 -21.29 1.28
C ARG A 59 -1.08 -20.79 1.80
N PHE A 60 -2.14 -21.54 1.52
CA PHE A 60 -3.52 -21.20 1.91
C PHE A 60 -3.94 -21.93 3.20
N GLY A 61 -4.58 -21.20 4.12
CA GLY A 61 -5.37 -21.75 5.23
C GLY A 61 -4.58 -22.13 6.50
N GLY A 62 -5.32 -22.18 7.62
CA GLY A 62 -4.83 -22.61 8.92
C GLY A 62 -4.57 -21.47 9.93
N SER A 63 -4.17 -21.87 11.14
CA SER A 63 -3.64 -20.95 12.14
C SER A 63 -2.28 -20.42 11.66
N ASN A 64 -2.18 -19.10 11.48
CA ASN A 64 -0.94 -18.47 11.08
C ASN A 64 -0.25 -17.86 12.30
N ARG A 65 0.79 -18.53 12.82
CA ARG A 65 1.54 -18.03 13.99
C ARG A 65 2.34 -16.75 13.70
N PHE A 66 2.54 -16.41 12.43
CA PHE A 66 3.30 -15.23 12.03
C PHE A 66 2.43 -13.97 11.96
N VAL A 67 1.13 -14.06 12.28
CA VAL A 67 0.23 -12.91 12.30
C VAL A 67 -0.30 -12.71 13.73
N THR A 68 -0.10 -11.51 14.27
CA THR A 68 -0.58 -11.15 15.61
C THR A 68 -2.09 -10.92 15.61
N SER A 69 -2.71 -10.87 16.79
CA SER A 69 -4.14 -10.50 16.94
C SER A 69 -4.49 -9.17 16.28
N GLU A 70 -3.54 -8.23 16.21
CA GLU A 70 -3.68 -6.93 15.55
C GLU A 70 -3.58 -7.01 14.02
N GLY A 71 -3.29 -8.18 13.44
CA GLY A 71 -3.09 -8.35 11.99
C GLY A 71 -1.70 -7.93 11.49
N LYS A 72 -0.73 -7.73 12.40
CA LYS A 72 0.66 -7.39 12.05
C LYS A 72 1.51 -8.66 11.92
N LEU A 73 2.56 -8.58 11.11
CA LEU A 73 3.58 -9.63 11.05
C LEU A 73 4.33 -9.72 12.39
N ALA A 74 4.37 -10.92 12.99
CA ALA A 74 5.15 -11.24 14.19
C ALA A 74 6.65 -11.39 13.84
N TRP A 75 7.23 -10.34 13.26
CA TRP A 75 8.54 -10.37 12.64
C TRP A 75 9.69 -10.55 13.63
N ASP A 76 9.70 -9.77 14.70
CA ASP A 76 10.82 -9.74 15.65
C ASP A 76 10.87 -10.96 16.58
N THR A 77 9.75 -11.67 16.73
CA THR A 77 9.66 -12.89 17.52
C THR A 77 9.77 -14.12 16.62
N GLU A 78 8.66 -14.51 15.98
CA GLU A 78 8.53 -15.77 15.23
C GLU A 78 9.26 -15.73 13.88
N GLY A 79 9.20 -14.59 13.17
CA GLY A 79 9.72 -14.46 11.82
C GLY A 79 11.24 -14.61 11.74
N LYS A 80 11.98 -13.76 12.48
CA LYS A 80 13.45 -13.82 12.52
C LYS A 80 13.95 -15.14 13.11
N GLN A 81 13.33 -15.61 14.18
CA GLN A 81 13.74 -16.87 14.82
C GLN A 81 13.62 -18.04 13.84
N LEU A 82 12.52 -18.13 13.08
CA LEU A 82 12.37 -19.17 12.07
C LEU A 82 13.43 -19.08 10.97
N LEU A 83 13.69 -17.88 10.44
CA LEU A 83 14.71 -17.68 9.40
C LEU A 83 16.11 -18.06 9.89
N HIS A 84 16.44 -17.72 11.14
CA HIS A 84 17.68 -18.17 11.78
C HIS A 84 17.74 -19.68 11.92
N ASN A 85 16.66 -20.32 12.39
CA ASN A 85 16.61 -21.77 12.52
C ASN A 85 16.77 -22.47 11.16
N ALA A 86 16.04 -22.01 10.14
CA ALA A 86 16.10 -22.55 8.78
C ALA A 86 17.49 -22.38 8.15
N SER A 87 18.11 -21.20 8.26
CA SER A 87 19.46 -20.94 7.74
C SER A 87 20.57 -21.66 8.52
N SER A 88 20.37 -21.88 9.82
CA SER A 88 21.36 -22.57 10.67
C SER A 88 21.41 -24.09 10.43
N CYS A 89 20.30 -24.69 9.96
CA CYS A 89 20.09 -26.14 9.87
C CYS A 89 21.20 -26.87 9.07
N TYR A 90 21.72 -26.23 8.02
CA TYR A 90 22.79 -26.74 7.18
C TYR A 90 23.96 -25.75 7.04
N SER A 91 24.12 -24.83 8.02
CA SER A 91 25.07 -23.69 7.99
C SER A 91 26.51 -24.05 7.65
N TYR A 92 26.94 -25.28 7.95
CA TYR A 92 28.26 -25.78 7.56
C TYR A 92 28.54 -25.66 6.06
N LEU A 93 27.52 -25.71 5.19
CA LEU A 93 27.69 -25.57 3.74
C LEU A 93 28.15 -24.16 3.34
N ASP A 94 27.60 -23.13 4.00
CA ASP A 94 27.99 -21.74 3.76
C ASP A 94 29.37 -21.46 4.41
N HIS A 95 29.63 -22.03 5.57
CA HIS A 95 30.93 -21.91 6.25
C HIS A 95 32.08 -22.59 5.48
N GLU A 96 31.82 -23.75 4.89
CA GLU A 96 32.80 -24.46 4.07
C GLU A 96 33.18 -23.66 2.83
N GLU A 97 32.20 -23.06 2.15
CA GLU A 97 32.48 -22.20 1.00
C GLU A 97 33.23 -20.91 1.40
N LYS A 98 32.74 -20.24 2.44
CA LYS A 98 33.25 -18.91 2.80
C LYS A 98 34.59 -18.95 3.53
N TYR A 99 34.83 -20.00 4.31
CA TYR A 99 35.97 -20.09 5.22
C TYR A 99 36.81 -21.37 5.04
N GLY A 100 36.41 -22.30 4.16
CA GLY A 100 37.10 -23.59 3.98
C GLY A 100 36.95 -24.54 5.16
N ILE A 101 36.03 -24.27 6.09
CA ILE A 101 35.83 -25.07 7.30
C ILE A 101 34.88 -26.23 6.97
N LYS A 102 35.43 -27.44 6.90
CA LYS A 102 34.63 -28.65 6.68
C LYS A 102 33.75 -28.95 7.87
N ARG A 103 32.61 -29.58 7.58
CA ARG A 103 31.68 -30.11 8.59
C ARG A 103 32.41 -30.96 9.63
N SER A 104 32.12 -30.74 10.91
CA SER A 104 32.60 -31.59 11.99
C SER A 104 32.00 -32.99 11.87
N GLY A 105 32.81 -34.03 12.04
CA GLY A 105 32.35 -35.42 12.06
C GLY A 105 31.37 -35.74 13.21
N PHE A 106 31.25 -34.84 14.19
CA PHE A 106 30.34 -34.97 15.33
C PHE A 106 28.98 -34.28 15.11
N GLU A 107 28.79 -33.52 14.03
CA GLU A 107 27.51 -32.88 13.74
C GLU A 107 26.52 -33.89 13.17
N ARG A 108 25.45 -34.18 13.92
CA ARG A 108 24.37 -35.07 13.48
C ARG A 108 23.54 -34.42 12.38
N GLU A 109 23.08 -35.21 11.40
CA GLU A 109 22.09 -34.68 10.45
C GLU A 109 20.79 -34.31 11.20
N PRO A 110 20.14 -33.20 10.82
CA PRO A 110 18.83 -32.82 11.36
C PRO A 110 17.79 -33.92 11.14
N GLU A 111 16.88 -34.09 12.11
CA GLU A 111 15.82 -35.09 12.01
C GLU A 111 14.84 -34.76 10.87
N PRO A 112 14.36 -35.75 10.09
CA PRO A 112 13.47 -35.52 8.96
C PRO A 112 12.20 -34.73 9.32
N ALA A 113 11.60 -34.99 10.49
CA ALA A 113 10.41 -34.29 10.95
C ALA A 113 10.66 -32.79 11.18
N LEU A 114 11.84 -32.42 11.68
CA LEU A 114 12.24 -31.03 11.87
C LEU A 114 12.48 -30.33 10.53
N VAL A 115 13.11 -31.02 9.57
CA VAL A 115 13.36 -30.46 8.24
C VAL A 115 12.04 -30.16 7.52
N LEU A 116 11.08 -31.08 7.58
CA LEU A 116 9.75 -30.88 7.00
C LEU A 116 9.01 -29.72 7.66
N SER A 117 9.02 -29.62 8.99
CA SER A 117 8.35 -28.52 9.69
C SER A 117 8.98 -27.17 9.38
N LEU A 118 10.32 -27.08 9.29
CA LEU A 118 11.02 -25.86 8.92
C LEU A 118 10.71 -25.43 7.47
N CYS A 119 10.67 -26.36 6.52
CA CYS A 119 10.27 -26.04 5.14
C CYS A 119 8.84 -25.51 5.09
N ASP A 120 7.94 -26.16 5.81
CA ASP A 120 6.55 -25.79 5.85
C ASP A 120 6.31 -24.41 6.47
N ASP A 121 6.91 -24.20 7.63
CA ASP A 121 6.84 -22.94 8.35
C ASP A 121 7.50 -21.82 7.55
N LEU A 122 8.62 -22.09 6.87
CA LEU A 122 9.32 -21.08 6.05
C LEU A 122 8.46 -20.67 4.85
N PHE A 123 7.81 -21.63 4.18
CA PHE A 123 6.88 -21.31 3.10
C PHE A 123 5.68 -20.48 3.60
N LEU A 124 5.15 -20.82 4.79
CA LEU A 124 4.08 -20.04 5.43
C LEU A 124 4.54 -18.62 5.76
N LEU A 125 5.72 -18.46 6.38
CA LEU A 125 6.28 -17.16 6.73
C LEU A 125 6.50 -16.30 5.50
N LEU A 126 7.15 -16.82 4.45
CA LEU A 126 7.41 -16.09 3.21
C LEU A 126 6.10 -15.69 2.52
N SER A 127 5.12 -16.60 2.46
CA SER A 127 3.77 -16.27 1.97
C SER A 127 3.16 -15.12 2.76
N THR A 128 3.30 -15.14 4.10
CA THR A 128 2.73 -14.14 5.00
C THR A 128 3.41 -12.78 4.84
N ILE A 129 4.74 -12.74 4.73
CA ILE A 129 5.51 -11.49 4.57
C ILE A 129 4.99 -10.70 3.36
N PHE A 130 4.86 -11.35 2.20
CA PHE A 130 4.47 -10.66 0.97
C PHE A 130 2.97 -10.39 0.82
N THR A 131 2.15 -10.86 1.77
CA THR A 131 0.67 -10.72 1.72
C THR A 131 0.07 -9.96 2.90
N THR A 132 0.91 -9.49 3.83
CA THR A 132 0.50 -8.75 5.02
C THR A 132 1.27 -7.44 5.16
N TYR A 133 0.88 -6.59 6.11
CA TYR A 133 1.59 -5.35 6.40
C TYR A 133 3.06 -5.66 6.77
N PRO A 134 4.05 -4.95 6.21
CA PRO A 134 3.96 -3.68 5.46
C PRO A 134 3.81 -3.82 3.94
N PHE A 135 3.72 -5.03 3.41
CA PHE A 135 3.57 -5.30 1.97
C PHE A 135 2.09 -5.25 1.56
N TRP A 136 1.71 -5.98 0.51
CA TRP A 136 0.41 -5.84 -0.14
C TRP A 136 -0.58 -6.87 0.41
N ASN A 137 -1.83 -6.47 0.63
CA ASN A 137 -2.89 -7.44 0.82
C ASN A 137 -3.46 -7.81 -0.55
N ASN A 138 -3.23 -9.04 -0.99
CA ASN A 138 -3.80 -9.54 -2.24
C ASN A 138 -5.18 -10.20 -2.04
N GLY A 139 -5.72 -10.21 -0.81
CA GLY A 139 -6.97 -10.87 -0.47
C GLY A 139 -6.94 -12.40 -0.60
N GLN A 140 -5.77 -12.96 -0.94
CA GLN A 140 -5.59 -14.38 -1.22
C GLN A 140 -5.30 -15.21 0.02
N ILE A 141 -4.77 -14.61 1.10
CA ILE A 141 -4.52 -15.32 2.35
C ILE A 141 -5.63 -14.98 3.34
N ASN A 142 -6.51 -15.96 3.58
CA ASN A 142 -7.46 -15.91 4.68
C ASN A 142 -6.77 -16.41 5.95
N VAL A 143 -6.49 -15.50 6.88
CA VAL A 143 -5.93 -15.83 8.19
C VAL A 143 -7.08 -15.97 9.17
N GLN A 144 -7.30 -17.19 9.66
CA GLN A 144 -8.43 -17.51 10.53
C GLN A 144 -8.52 -16.53 11.72
N GLY A 145 -9.61 -15.76 11.77
CA GLY A 145 -9.88 -14.78 12.84
C GLY A 145 -9.08 -13.47 12.77
N GLN A 146 -8.23 -13.25 11.77
CA GLN A 146 -7.37 -12.05 11.68
C GLN A 146 -7.43 -11.34 10.31
N THR A 147 -8.08 -11.93 9.29
CA THR A 147 -8.18 -11.38 7.93
C THR A 147 -8.68 -9.94 7.86
N GLU A 148 -9.66 -9.57 8.69
CA GLU A 148 -10.18 -8.20 8.73
C GLU A 148 -9.13 -7.19 9.23
N ASN A 149 -8.37 -7.56 10.27
CA ASN A 149 -7.33 -6.71 10.84
C ASN A 149 -6.16 -6.54 9.86
N VAL A 150 -5.74 -7.62 9.19
CA VAL A 150 -4.72 -7.57 8.12
C VAL A 150 -5.18 -6.63 7.00
N SER A 151 -6.44 -6.79 6.56
CA SER A 151 -7.00 -5.97 5.49
C SER A 151 -7.08 -4.50 5.86
N LYS A 152 -7.51 -4.21 7.10
CA LYS A 152 -7.55 -2.84 7.64
C LYS A 152 -6.18 -2.19 7.65
N LEU A 153 -5.14 -2.89 8.09
CA LEU A 153 -3.76 -2.36 8.12
C LEU A 153 -3.20 -2.14 6.73
N CYS A 154 -3.41 -3.08 5.81
CA CYS A 154 -2.87 -2.95 4.45
C CYS A 154 -3.54 -1.83 3.64
N ASN A 155 -4.80 -1.52 3.96
CA ASN A 155 -5.59 -0.43 3.37
C ASN A 155 -5.28 0.95 4.00
N GLN A 156 -4.45 1.03 5.04
CA GLN A 156 -3.98 2.32 5.55
C GLN A 156 -3.15 3.03 4.48
N GLN A 157 -3.18 4.37 4.56
CA GLN A 157 -2.39 5.22 3.67
C GLN A 157 -0.91 4.83 3.71
N PHE A 158 -0.30 4.75 2.54
CA PHE A 158 1.10 4.39 2.41
C PHE A 158 1.99 5.54 2.87
N ASP A 159 2.89 5.28 3.83
CA ASP A 159 3.71 6.30 4.50
C ASP A 159 5.18 5.88 4.67
N ASP A 160 6.00 6.79 5.20
CA ASP A 160 7.43 6.55 5.41
C ASP A 160 7.69 5.44 6.43
N SER A 161 6.78 5.24 7.39
CA SER A 161 6.86 4.17 8.39
C SER A 161 6.77 2.80 7.71
N ARG A 162 5.84 2.65 6.77
CA ARG A 162 5.66 1.45 5.96
C ARG A 162 6.90 1.15 5.12
N ILE A 163 7.54 2.16 4.52
CA ILE A 163 8.80 1.98 3.77
C ILE A 163 9.92 1.48 4.67
N LYS A 164 10.08 2.06 5.87
CA LYS A 164 11.11 1.63 6.83
C LYS A 164 10.91 0.17 7.25
N GLU A 165 9.66 -0.24 7.49
CA GLU A 165 9.35 -1.63 7.79
C GLU A 165 9.63 -2.56 6.60
N MET A 166 9.28 -2.17 5.37
CA MET A 166 9.63 -2.94 4.17
C MET A 166 11.15 -3.10 4.04
N GLN A 167 11.92 -2.02 4.22
CA GLN A 167 13.39 -2.04 4.20
C GLN A 167 13.96 -2.97 5.28
N ARG A 168 13.43 -2.90 6.50
CA ARG A 168 13.87 -3.71 7.63
C ARG A 168 13.68 -5.20 7.38
N ILE A 169 12.55 -5.59 6.81
CA ILE A 169 12.23 -7.00 6.52
C ILE A 169 13.02 -7.49 5.30
N THR A 170 12.97 -6.75 4.19
CA THR A 170 13.64 -7.17 2.94
C THR A 170 15.16 -7.14 3.04
N GLY A 171 15.73 -6.16 3.75
CA GLY A 171 17.17 -6.11 4.01
C GLY A 171 17.64 -7.31 4.82
N PHE A 172 16.85 -7.77 5.80
CA PHE A 172 17.17 -8.98 6.55
C PHE A 172 17.02 -10.26 5.71
N LEU A 173 15.98 -10.37 4.88
CA LEU A 173 15.83 -11.48 3.94
C LEU A 173 17.01 -11.54 2.96
N CYS A 174 17.42 -10.39 2.41
CA CYS A 174 18.56 -10.31 1.51
C CYS A 174 19.87 -10.64 2.22
N TRP A 175 20.05 -10.19 3.47
CA TRP A 175 21.22 -10.55 4.29
C TRP A 175 21.31 -12.06 4.53
N ILE A 176 20.21 -12.70 4.95
CA ILE A 176 20.13 -14.15 5.12
C ILE A 176 20.43 -14.86 3.79
N TRP A 177 19.82 -14.44 2.69
CA TRP A 177 20.05 -15.10 1.41
C TRP A 177 21.50 -14.97 0.92
N ASN A 178 22.10 -13.80 1.06
CA ASN A 178 23.49 -13.58 0.65
C ASN A 178 24.49 -14.34 1.54
N GLY A 179 24.13 -14.63 2.80
CA GLY A 179 24.98 -15.35 3.74
C GLY A 179 24.73 -16.86 3.81
N ASN A 180 23.51 -17.31 3.51
CA ASN A 180 23.03 -18.65 3.84
C ASN A 180 22.19 -19.32 2.74
N ASN A 181 22.34 -18.91 1.48
CA ASN A 181 21.59 -19.50 0.38
C ASN A 181 21.80 -21.02 0.29
N LYS A 182 23.03 -21.54 0.42
CA LYS A 182 23.27 -22.99 0.27
C LYS A 182 22.58 -23.77 1.36
N SER A 183 22.56 -23.26 2.59
CA SER A 183 21.83 -23.90 3.68
C SER A 183 20.33 -23.96 3.43
N ILE A 184 19.75 -22.88 2.93
CA ILE A 184 18.31 -22.81 2.63
C ILE A 184 17.95 -23.71 1.44
N ILE A 185 18.78 -23.73 0.40
CA ILE A 185 18.61 -24.64 -0.73
C ILE A 185 18.74 -26.10 -0.28
N ARG A 186 19.72 -26.40 0.58
CA ARG A 186 19.89 -27.76 1.11
C ARG A 186 18.70 -28.19 1.97
N LEU A 187 18.21 -27.28 2.81
CA LEU A 187 16.98 -27.49 3.59
C LEU A 187 15.81 -27.84 2.66
N ALA A 188 15.62 -27.06 1.60
CA ALA A 188 14.56 -27.30 0.63
C ALA A 188 14.68 -28.66 -0.07
N GLN A 189 15.88 -29.00 -0.56
CA GLN A 189 16.15 -30.29 -1.23
C GLN A 189 15.90 -31.49 -0.30
N LYS A 190 16.38 -31.40 0.95
CA LYS A 190 16.15 -32.44 1.96
C LYS A 190 14.67 -32.51 2.35
N GLY A 191 13.98 -31.38 2.43
CA GLY A 191 12.54 -31.32 2.66
C GLY A 191 11.74 -32.00 1.55
N MET A 192 12.06 -31.74 0.29
CA MET A 192 11.43 -32.41 -0.85
C MET A 192 11.64 -33.93 -0.81
N MET A 193 12.87 -34.37 -0.55
CA MET A 193 13.21 -35.79 -0.43
C MET A 193 12.44 -36.46 0.71
N TYR A 194 12.42 -35.86 1.91
CA TYR A 194 11.70 -36.42 3.05
C TYR A 194 10.18 -36.38 2.87
N GLU A 195 9.63 -35.39 2.17
CA GLU A 195 8.19 -35.33 1.86
C GLU A 195 7.81 -36.47 0.91
N GLN A 196 8.66 -36.72 -0.10
CA GLN A 196 8.49 -37.80 -1.05
C GLN A 196 8.58 -39.16 -0.36
N ASP A 197 9.58 -39.38 0.50
CA ASP A 197 9.76 -40.61 1.27
C ASP A 197 8.58 -40.89 2.21
N LYS A 198 8.06 -39.84 2.86
CA LYS A 198 6.89 -39.93 3.73
C LYS A 198 5.64 -40.31 2.93
N LYS A 199 5.34 -39.60 1.83
CA LYS A 199 4.21 -39.92 0.95
C LYS A 199 4.33 -41.32 0.37
N LEU A 200 5.53 -41.71 -0.04
CA LEU A 200 5.83 -43.04 -0.57
C LEU A 200 5.48 -44.11 0.45
N SER A 201 5.91 -43.95 1.69
CA SER A 201 5.68 -44.91 2.77
C SER A 201 4.19 -45.01 3.13
N GLU A 202 3.50 -43.87 3.30
CA GLU A 202 2.06 -43.83 3.60
C GLU A 202 1.20 -44.44 2.48
N GLN A 203 1.49 -44.12 1.23
CA GLN A 203 0.77 -44.66 0.07
C GLN A 203 1.07 -46.14 -0.13
N LYS A 204 2.30 -46.58 0.12
CA LYS A 204 2.67 -48.00 0.00
C LYS A 204 1.96 -48.83 1.05
N GLU A 205 1.93 -48.38 2.29
CA GLU A 205 1.21 -49.05 3.37
C GLU A 205 -0.30 -49.13 3.06
N LEU A 206 -0.90 -48.05 2.56
CA LEU A 206 -2.31 -48.03 2.17
C LEU A 206 -2.59 -48.98 0.99
N PHE A 207 -1.73 -48.96 -0.02
CA PHE A 207 -1.86 -49.81 -1.21
C PHE A 207 -1.68 -51.29 -0.87
N GLU A 208 -0.72 -51.65 -0.02
CA GLU A 208 -0.52 -53.02 0.46
C GLU A 208 -1.76 -53.52 1.22
N LYS A 209 -2.36 -52.69 2.09
CA LYS A 209 -3.62 -53.02 2.79
C LYS A 209 -4.79 -53.23 1.82
N GLN A 210 -4.89 -52.42 0.77
CA GLN A 210 -5.94 -52.55 -0.25
C GLN A 210 -5.74 -53.80 -1.12
N CYS A 211 -4.50 -54.07 -1.53
CA CYS A 211 -4.16 -55.23 -2.35
C CYS A 211 -4.30 -56.56 -1.60
N ALA A 212 -4.10 -56.57 -0.28
CA ALA A 212 -4.28 -57.76 0.55
C ALA A 212 -5.71 -58.33 0.50
N GLN A 213 -6.69 -57.52 0.08
CA GLN A 213 -8.11 -57.89 -0.03
C GLN A 213 -8.54 -58.20 -1.47
N MET A 214 -7.64 -58.12 -2.45
CA MET A 214 -7.96 -58.30 -3.87
C MET A 214 -7.24 -59.53 -4.45
N PRO A 215 -7.93 -60.36 -5.27
CA PRO A 215 -7.32 -61.52 -5.93
C PRO A 215 -6.61 -61.08 -7.23
N ILE A 216 -5.62 -60.22 -7.10
CA ILE A 216 -4.81 -59.70 -8.21
C ILE A 216 -3.38 -60.24 -8.11
N ASP A 217 -2.77 -60.56 -9.25
CA ASP A 217 -1.38 -61.02 -9.32
C ASP A 217 -0.39 -59.86 -9.06
N ASP A 218 0.88 -60.20 -8.82
CA ASP A 218 1.88 -59.20 -8.44
C ASP A 218 2.26 -58.28 -9.61
N ALA A 219 2.14 -58.75 -10.86
CA ALA A 219 2.41 -57.95 -12.05
C ALA A 219 1.36 -56.84 -12.24
N GLU A 220 0.09 -57.14 -11.99
CA GLU A 220 -1.00 -56.17 -12.05
C GLU A 220 -0.93 -55.17 -10.89
N LYS A 221 -0.49 -55.59 -9.70
CA LYS A 221 -0.19 -54.68 -8.59
C LYS A 221 0.90 -53.67 -8.95
N GLU A 222 1.99 -54.12 -9.56
CA GLU A 222 3.08 -53.23 -10.00
C GLU A 222 2.59 -52.23 -11.06
N ARG A 223 1.72 -52.66 -11.99
CA ARG A 223 1.11 -51.78 -12.99
C ARG A 223 0.25 -50.69 -12.35
N ILE A 224 -0.62 -51.07 -11.41
CA ILE A 224 -1.51 -50.13 -10.69
C ILE A 224 -0.69 -49.15 -9.86
N TRP A 225 0.37 -49.63 -9.19
CA TRP A 225 1.29 -48.79 -8.42
C TRP A 225 1.98 -47.74 -9.32
N ALA A 226 2.57 -48.18 -10.43
CA ALA A 226 3.27 -47.31 -11.36
C ALA A 226 2.35 -46.28 -12.03
N GLN A 227 1.12 -46.67 -12.39
CA GLN A 227 0.20 -45.81 -13.12
C GLN A 227 -0.54 -44.80 -12.23
N PHE A 228 -0.93 -45.20 -11.02
CA PHE A 228 -1.84 -44.40 -10.20
C PHE A 228 -1.21 -43.83 -8.92
N HIS A 229 -0.19 -44.47 -8.35
CA HIS A 229 0.37 -44.04 -7.05
C HIS A 229 1.66 -43.24 -7.22
N LEU A 230 2.57 -43.70 -8.10
CA LEU A 230 3.85 -43.04 -8.36
C LEU A 230 3.73 -41.56 -8.80
N PRO A 231 2.78 -41.17 -9.69
CA PRO A 231 2.63 -39.77 -10.09
C PRO A 231 2.25 -38.83 -8.94
N HIS A 232 1.41 -39.28 -8.00
CA HIS A 232 1.00 -38.49 -6.83
C HIS A 232 2.10 -38.36 -5.78
N ILE A 233 2.96 -39.38 -5.67
CA ILE A 233 4.16 -39.33 -4.81
C ILE A 233 5.17 -38.32 -5.36
N ASN A 234 5.31 -38.22 -6.68
CA ASN A 234 6.24 -37.28 -7.32
C ASN A 234 5.74 -35.82 -7.33
N SER A 235 4.44 -35.57 -7.06
CA SER A 235 3.90 -34.22 -6.86
C SER A 235 4.12 -33.72 -5.43
N VAL A 236 5.39 -33.56 -5.03
CA VAL A 236 5.78 -32.89 -3.79
C VAL A 236 5.93 -31.38 -3.99
N THR A 237 5.88 -30.63 -2.91
CA THR A 237 6.04 -29.18 -2.97
C THR A 237 7.47 -28.86 -3.37
N ASN A 238 7.67 -28.11 -4.45
CA ASN A 238 9.01 -27.69 -4.87
C ASN A 238 9.52 -26.53 -4.02
N TYR A 239 9.92 -26.83 -2.78
CA TYR A 239 10.43 -25.83 -1.83
C TYR A 239 11.64 -25.07 -2.38
N GLU A 240 12.49 -25.72 -3.18
CA GLU A 240 13.70 -25.09 -3.73
C GLU A 240 13.33 -23.93 -4.65
N ALA A 241 12.48 -24.18 -5.64
CA ALA A 241 12.00 -23.14 -6.56
C ALA A 241 11.24 -22.03 -5.82
N LEU A 242 10.39 -22.40 -4.86
CA LEU A 242 9.62 -21.44 -4.06
C LEU A 242 10.54 -20.51 -3.26
N PHE A 243 11.50 -21.05 -2.52
CA PHE A 243 12.38 -20.23 -1.69
C PHE A 243 13.25 -19.31 -2.54
N ILE A 244 13.81 -19.82 -3.65
CA ILE A 244 14.53 -18.98 -4.61
C ILE A 244 13.65 -17.82 -5.09
N GLU A 245 12.42 -18.10 -5.51
CA GLU A 245 11.51 -17.06 -5.98
C GLU A 245 11.24 -15.99 -4.93
N TYR A 246 10.94 -16.38 -3.69
CA TYR A 246 10.67 -15.43 -2.61
C TYR A 246 11.87 -14.56 -2.26
N PHE A 247 13.07 -15.14 -2.18
CA PHE A 247 14.28 -14.37 -1.89
C PHE A 247 14.69 -13.46 -3.05
N GLU A 248 14.50 -13.88 -4.30
CA GLU A 248 14.70 -12.99 -5.46
C GLU A 248 13.65 -11.87 -5.48
N LYS A 249 12.39 -12.13 -5.11
CA LYS A 249 11.38 -11.08 -4.91
C LYS A 249 11.78 -10.09 -3.81
N ALA A 250 12.37 -10.56 -2.71
CA ALA A 250 12.88 -9.68 -1.66
C ALA A 250 13.98 -8.74 -2.19
N LYS A 251 14.89 -9.23 -3.04
CA LYS A 251 15.91 -8.40 -3.70
C LYS A 251 15.30 -7.38 -4.66
N VAL A 252 14.29 -7.80 -5.45
CA VAL A 252 13.56 -6.88 -6.33
C VAL A 252 12.89 -5.78 -5.53
N VAL A 253 12.29 -6.11 -4.37
CA VAL A 253 11.72 -5.10 -3.49
C VAL A 253 12.80 -4.11 -3.00
N GLU A 254 13.92 -4.63 -2.50
CA GLU A 254 15.01 -3.83 -1.96
C GLU A 254 15.61 -2.87 -3.02
N ARG A 255 15.84 -3.37 -4.24
CA ARG A 255 16.58 -2.66 -5.28
C ARG A 255 15.71 -1.80 -6.20
N GLU A 256 14.49 -2.22 -6.48
CA GLU A 256 13.63 -1.59 -7.50
C GLU A 256 12.40 -0.93 -6.90
N VAL A 257 11.73 -1.59 -5.95
CA VAL A 257 10.45 -1.08 -5.41
C VAL A 257 10.68 0.03 -4.39
N ILE A 258 11.47 -0.25 -3.35
CA ILE A 258 11.67 0.67 -2.22
C ILE A 258 12.21 2.04 -2.70
N PRO A 259 13.25 2.13 -3.56
CA PRO A 259 13.77 3.42 -3.99
C PRO A 259 12.74 4.24 -4.79
N VAL A 260 12.00 3.60 -5.70
CA VAL A 260 11.03 4.28 -6.55
C VAL A 260 9.83 4.73 -5.72
N VAL A 261 9.29 3.86 -4.87
CA VAL A 261 8.18 4.19 -3.96
C VAL A 261 8.59 5.33 -3.03
N SER A 262 9.77 5.25 -2.42
CA SER A 262 10.29 6.30 -1.52
C SER A 262 10.45 7.65 -2.22
N GLN A 263 10.99 7.67 -3.44
CA GLN A 263 11.12 8.90 -4.21
C GLN A 263 9.75 9.50 -4.56
N THR A 264 8.78 8.68 -5.00
CA THR A 264 7.44 9.16 -5.33
C THR A 264 6.66 9.63 -4.11
N LEU A 265 6.79 8.92 -2.99
CA LEU A 265 6.17 9.31 -1.73
C LEU A 265 6.75 10.64 -1.25
N THR A 266 8.08 10.78 -1.25
CA THR A 266 8.76 12.04 -0.89
C THR A 266 8.31 13.20 -1.77
N SER A 267 8.14 12.96 -3.08
CA SER A 267 7.66 13.99 -4.00
C SER A 267 6.23 14.41 -3.68
N PHE A 268 5.35 13.43 -3.43
CA PHE A 268 3.97 13.69 -3.04
C PHE A 268 3.88 14.43 -1.71
N THR A 269 4.59 13.96 -0.67
CA THR A 269 4.60 14.60 0.65
C THR A 269 5.18 16.01 0.57
N THR A 270 6.28 16.21 -0.17
CA THR A 270 6.88 17.54 -0.38
C THR A 270 5.92 18.48 -1.08
N TYR A 271 5.26 18.07 -2.17
CA TYR A 271 4.30 18.94 -2.85
C TYR A 271 3.08 19.22 -1.97
N ASN A 272 2.55 18.21 -1.28
CA ASN A 272 1.41 18.40 -0.39
C ASN A 272 1.75 19.37 0.76
N GLN A 273 2.94 19.23 1.36
CA GLN A 273 3.43 20.11 2.44
C GLN A 273 3.86 21.50 1.96
N THR A 274 4.49 21.61 0.80
CA THR A 274 5.02 22.89 0.26
C THR A 274 3.88 23.78 -0.21
N PHE A 275 2.95 23.22 -0.98
CA PHE A 275 1.83 24.02 -1.49
C PHE A 275 0.74 24.21 -0.44
N LYS A 276 0.64 23.30 0.54
CA LYS A 276 -0.47 23.19 1.49
C LYS A 276 -1.79 23.50 0.78
N VAL A 277 -2.01 22.87 -0.38
CA VAL A 277 -2.99 23.33 -1.38
C VAL A 277 -4.34 23.60 -0.73
N LYS A 278 -4.77 22.72 0.18
CA LYS A 278 -5.97 22.90 1.00
C LYS A 278 -5.94 24.18 1.83
N GLU A 279 -4.94 24.36 2.69
CA GLU A 279 -4.85 25.52 3.60
C GLU A 279 -4.69 26.84 2.82
N THR A 280 -3.79 26.87 1.83
CA THR A 280 -3.53 28.08 1.04
C THR A 280 -4.76 28.47 0.22
N THR A 281 -5.43 27.51 -0.41
CA THR A 281 -6.67 27.78 -1.17
C THR A 281 -7.78 28.30 -0.25
N LEU A 282 -7.96 27.71 0.94
CA LEU A 282 -8.97 28.19 1.90
C LEU A 282 -8.66 29.61 2.41
N ARG A 283 -7.39 29.92 2.72
CA ARG A 283 -6.96 31.26 3.13
C ARG A 283 -7.19 32.29 2.05
N VAL A 284 -6.91 31.96 0.79
CA VAL A 284 -7.13 32.90 -0.31
C VAL A 284 -8.61 33.09 -0.60
N ILE A 285 -9.44 32.06 -0.55
CA ILE A 285 -10.90 32.24 -0.65
C ILE A 285 -11.41 33.21 0.43
N ASN A 286 -10.93 33.07 1.68
CA ASN A 286 -11.28 34.00 2.75
C ASN A 286 -10.81 35.43 2.45
N LEU A 287 -9.61 35.59 1.89
CA LEU A 287 -9.08 36.91 1.50
C LEU A 287 -9.88 37.55 0.35
N ILE A 288 -10.33 36.76 -0.63
CA ILE A 288 -11.20 37.22 -1.72
C ILE A 288 -12.53 37.71 -1.14
N VAL A 289 -13.17 36.93 -0.27
CA VAL A 289 -14.44 37.32 0.38
C VAL A 289 -14.25 38.57 1.24
N PHE A 290 -13.16 38.65 2.01
CA PHE A 290 -12.83 39.82 2.82
C PHE A 290 -12.70 41.07 1.94
N ASN A 291 -11.87 41.03 0.90
CA ASN A 291 -11.70 42.16 -0.03
C ASN A 291 -13.00 42.56 -0.72
N LEU A 292 -13.86 41.60 -1.06
CA LEU A 292 -15.15 41.89 -1.69
C LEU A 292 -16.12 42.60 -0.71
N LEU A 293 -16.10 42.24 0.57
CA LEU A 293 -16.91 42.90 1.59
C LEU A 293 -16.34 44.26 2.00
N SER A 294 -15.05 44.33 2.37
CA SER A 294 -14.42 45.52 2.94
C SER A 294 -13.88 46.51 1.90
N GLY A 295 -13.52 46.02 0.71
CA GLY A 295 -12.91 46.83 -0.35
C GLY A 295 -13.87 47.24 -1.46
N VAL A 296 -15.01 46.56 -1.60
CA VAL A 296 -16.00 46.86 -2.65
C VAL A 296 -17.34 47.25 -2.05
N ILE A 297 -18.01 46.32 -1.35
CA ILE A 297 -19.38 46.54 -0.86
C ILE A 297 -19.42 47.68 0.16
N LEU A 298 -18.57 47.64 1.20
CA LEU A 298 -18.57 48.65 2.25
C LEU A 298 -18.21 50.06 1.73
N PRO A 299 -17.16 50.26 0.90
CA PRO A 299 -16.86 51.57 0.34
C PRO A 299 -17.97 52.11 -0.57
N LEU A 300 -18.61 51.29 -1.41
CA LEU A 300 -19.73 51.74 -2.26
C LEU A 300 -20.92 52.21 -1.43
N ILE A 301 -21.23 51.48 -0.35
CA ILE A 301 -22.28 51.87 0.60
C ILE A 301 -21.94 53.21 1.25
N LEU A 302 -20.71 53.37 1.75
CA LEU A 302 -20.25 54.61 2.39
C LEU A 302 -20.21 55.80 1.42
N LEU A 303 -19.80 55.57 0.18
CA LEU A 303 -19.68 56.60 -0.85
C LEU A 303 -21.07 57.12 -1.25
N ASN A 304 -22.05 56.21 -1.42
CA ASN A 304 -23.43 56.60 -1.68
C ASN A 304 -24.08 57.31 -0.47
N LEU A 305 -23.78 56.88 0.76
CA LEU A 305 -24.19 57.60 1.98
C LEU A 305 -23.61 59.02 2.05
N SER A 306 -22.36 59.20 1.61
CA SER A 306 -21.64 60.48 1.71
C SER A 306 -22.08 61.54 0.69
N ILE A 307 -22.64 61.12 -0.45
CA ILE A 307 -23.10 62.02 -1.52
C ILE A 307 -24.46 62.68 -1.18
N GLY A 308 -25.06 62.28 -0.05
CA GLY A 308 -26.31 62.86 0.45
C GLY A 308 -27.51 62.06 -0.06
N LEU A 309 -27.97 61.13 0.77
CA LEU A 309 -29.30 60.56 0.62
C LEU A 309 -30.32 61.65 1.03
N ASP A 310 -30.96 62.28 0.04
CA ASP A 310 -32.26 62.90 0.27
C ASP A 310 -33.24 61.76 0.58
N VAL A 311 -33.32 61.35 1.86
CA VAL A 311 -34.24 60.30 2.32
C VAL A 311 -35.66 60.88 2.32
N ASP A 312 -36.24 60.99 1.13
CA ASP A 312 -37.64 61.23 0.98
C ASP A 312 -38.37 59.89 1.20
N TRP A 313 -39.01 59.75 2.37
CA TRP A 313 -39.70 58.52 2.81
C TRP A 313 -40.81 58.08 1.83
N SER A 314 -41.27 58.99 0.96
CA SER A 314 -42.19 58.69 -0.14
C SER A 314 -41.57 57.87 -1.28
N SER A 315 -40.24 57.86 -1.38
CA SER A 315 -39.44 57.21 -2.44
C SER A 315 -38.52 56.11 -1.91
N PHE A 316 -38.84 55.53 -0.75
CA PHE A 316 -38.04 54.49 -0.08
C PHE A 316 -37.54 53.39 -1.03
N TRP A 317 -38.42 52.91 -1.92
CA TRP A 317 -38.10 51.88 -2.91
C TRP A 317 -37.03 52.33 -3.93
N VAL A 318 -37.04 53.60 -4.34
CA VAL A 318 -36.08 54.16 -5.29
C VAL A 318 -34.74 54.39 -4.61
N SER A 319 -34.75 54.89 -3.37
CA SER A 319 -33.54 55.09 -2.56
C SER A 319 -32.84 53.77 -2.18
N PHE A 320 -33.59 52.68 -1.99
CA PHE A 320 -33.03 51.36 -1.68
C PHE A 320 -32.69 50.51 -2.91
N PHE A 321 -33.18 50.89 -4.09
CA PHE A 321 -33.01 50.10 -5.32
C PHE A 321 -31.54 49.84 -5.65
N GLU A 322 -30.67 50.84 -5.49
CA GLU A 322 -29.24 50.71 -5.78
C GLU A 322 -28.53 49.74 -4.84
N TYR A 323 -28.88 49.78 -3.55
CA TYR A 323 -28.36 48.84 -2.56
C TYR A 323 -28.84 47.41 -2.81
N PHE A 324 -30.12 47.25 -3.19
CA PHE A 324 -30.66 45.95 -3.59
C PHE A 324 -29.94 45.41 -4.83
N LEU A 325 -29.70 46.24 -5.83
CA LEU A 325 -29.04 45.85 -7.06
C LEU A 325 -27.56 45.50 -6.83
N LEU A 326 -26.85 46.24 -5.97
CA LEU A 326 -25.50 45.90 -5.51
C LEU A 326 -25.47 44.54 -4.80
N LEU A 327 -26.43 44.28 -3.90
CA LEU A 327 -26.47 43.03 -3.14
C LEU A 327 -26.84 41.84 -4.04
N LEU A 328 -27.81 42.02 -4.95
CA LEU A 328 -28.22 41.01 -5.93
C LEU A 328 -27.07 40.63 -6.88
N THR A 329 -26.29 41.61 -7.30
CA THR A 329 -25.16 41.40 -8.23
C THR A 329 -23.91 40.86 -7.53
N MET A 330 -23.69 41.15 -6.24
CA MET A 330 -22.55 40.64 -5.48
C MET A 330 -22.81 39.27 -4.82
N ALA A 331 -24.07 38.93 -4.51
CA ALA A 331 -24.44 37.67 -3.88
C ALA A 331 -23.94 36.40 -4.61
N PRO A 332 -23.97 36.31 -5.96
CA PRO A 332 -23.41 35.17 -6.68
C PRO A 332 -21.93 34.91 -6.38
N TYR A 333 -21.11 35.96 -6.24
CA TYR A 333 -19.68 35.83 -5.96
C TYR A 333 -19.42 35.26 -4.56
N ILE A 334 -20.17 35.75 -3.56
CA ILE A 334 -20.10 35.24 -2.19
C ILE A 334 -20.55 33.78 -2.15
N TRP A 335 -21.62 33.44 -2.88
CA TRP A 335 -22.13 32.07 -2.98
C TRP A 335 -21.10 31.13 -3.63
N VAL A 336 -20.50 31.51 -4.76
CA VAL A 336 -19.44 30.72 -5.43
C VAL A 336 -18.24 30.52 -4.52
N CYS A 337 -17.76 31.58 -3.85
CA CYS A 337 -16.66 31.46 -2.90
C CYS A 337 -16.99 30.51 -1.75
N ARG A 338 -18.22 30.58 -1.21
CA ARG A 338 -18.69 29.67 -0.15
C ARG A 338 -18.77 28.23 -0.64
N TYR A 339 -19.31 28.00 -1.84
CA TYR A 339 -19.37 26.67 -2.45
C TYR A 339 -17.97 26.08 -2.64
N LEU A 340 -17.04 26.85 -3.21
CA LEU A 340 -15.65 26.43 -3.39
C LEU A 340 -14.95 26.17 -2.05
N TYR A 341 -15.17 27.01 -1.04
CA TYR A 341 -14.64 26.81 0.30
C TYR A 341 -15.10 25.47 0.90
N GLN A 342 -16.40 25.17 0.82
CA GLN A 342 -16.95 23.92 1.32
C GLN A 342 -16.39 22.72 0.57
N LYS A 343 -16.31 22.80 -0.77
CA LYS A 343 -15.76 21.74 -1.61
C LYS A 343 -14.28 21.45 -1.30
N VAL A 344 -13.45 22.49 -1.19
CA VAL A 344 -12.03 22.34 -0.82
C VAL A 344 -11.86 21.84 0.61
N LYS A 345 -12.71 22.27 1.54
CA LYS A 345 -12.69 21.77 2.93
C LYS A 345 -13.02 20.28 3.00
N SER A 346 -13.96 19.81 2.19
CA SER A 346 -14.34 18.39 2.11
C SER A 346 -13.34 17.51 1.34
N LEU A 347 -12.44 18.10 0.57
CA LEU A 347 -11.38 17.33 -0.08
C LEU A 347 -10.37 16.89 0.98
N ASP A 348 -10.27 15.58 1.18
CA ASP A 348 -9.13 14.99 1.86
C ASP A 348 -7.99 14.90 0.86
N PHE A 349 -7.11 15.91 0.92
CA PHE A 349 -5.73 15.79 0.46
C PHE A 349 -4.98 14.91 1.47
N ALA A 350 -5.50 13.70 1.69
CA ALA A 350 -4.78 12.61 2.32
C ALA A 350 -3.78 12.09 1.29
#